data_AF-A0A957LGL7-F1
#
_entry.id   AF-A0A957LGL7-F1
#
_cell.length_a   1.000
_cell.length_b   1.000
_cell.length_c   1.000
_cell.angle_alpha   90.00
_cell.angle_beta   90.00
_cell.angle_gamma   90.00
#
_symmetry.space_group_name_H-M   'P 1'
#
loop_
_entity.id
_entity.type
_entity.pdbx_description
1 polymer ?
#
loop_
_entity_poly.entity_id
_entity_poly.type
_entity_poly.pdbx_seq_one_letter_code
_entity_poly.pdbx_strand_id
1 'polypeptide(L)'
;MLRMSHGGEKRPLLVILISLLTIVLTAAISFNLSPYLRGPDEWQWPYAVLGEPQRMILPIIWLGVHIGLGVWWVRTLMARPQKRVGGYLWFMWLSAVLIQTTLLYVTTPVIQQLYFRTVSVGANGVFSVGSTITNPHDFLRQYPELMPTFPIHPQRYPPGLMMLFYGMRQLMHQMPNVAHSIAQELRLLQCTD
;
A
#
# COMPACT_ATOMS: atom_id res chain seq x y z
N MET A 1 -13.07 46.19 -2.00
CA MET A 1 -11.67 45.83 -2.27
C MET A 1 -11.03 45.42 -0.94
N LEU A 2 -11.09 44.13 -0.58
CA LEU A 2 -10.58 43.61 0.69
C LEU A 2 -9.10 43.25 0.53
N ARG A 3 -8.22 44.04 1.15
CA ARG A 3 -6.77 43.86 1.16
C ARG A 3 -6.45 42.69 2.11
N MET A 4 -6.15 41.50 1.56
CA MET A 4 -5.68 40.38 2.37
C MET A 4 -4.30 40.75 2.95
N SER A 5 -4.30 41.00 4.26
CA SER A 5 -3.11 41.23 5.08
C SER A 5 -2.10 40.09 4.94
N HIS A 6 -0.84 40.44 4.72
CA HIS A 6 0.33 39.56 4.66
C HIS A 6 0.62 38.91 6.03
N GLY A 7 -0.18 37.91 6.43
CA GLY A 7 0.15 36.99 7.53
C GLY A 7 1.16 35.90 7.14
N GLY A 8 2.20 36.26 6.37
CA GLY A 8 3.06 35.33 5.64
C GLY A 8 4.24 34.71 6.43
N GLU A 9 4.68 35.34 7.52
CA GLU A 9 5.96 34.96 8.17
C GLU A 9 5.87 33.77 9.15
N LYS A 10 4.70 33.46 9.70
CA LYS A 10 4.57 32.36 10.69
C LYS A 10 4.45 30.96 10.05
N ARG A 11 4.09 30.90 8.77
CA ARG A 11 3.95 29.65 8.01
C ARG A 11 5.29 28.94 7.68
N PRO A 12 6.37 29.64 7.26
CA PRO A 12 7.63 28.97 6.96
C PRO A 12 8.28 28.34 8.21
N LEU A 13 8.25 29.02 9.36
CA LEU A 13 8.85 28.48 10.59
C LEU A 13 8.19 27.17 11.03
N LEU A 14 6.85 27.10 10.99
CA LEU A 14 6.13 25.88 11.34
C LEU A 14 6.47 24.72 10.39
N VAL A 15 6.53 24.98 9.08
CA VAL A 15 6.89 23.96 8.09
C VAL A 15 8.32 23.48 8.28
N ILE A 16 9.26 24.39 8.56
CA ILE A 16 10.66 24.04 8.86
C ILE A 16 10.72 23.18 10.12
N LEU A 17 10.01 23.56 11.19
CA LEU A 17 9.97 22.82 12.43
C LEU A 17 9.40 21.40 12.24
N ILE A 18 8.27 21.26 11.53
CA ILE A 18 7.67 19.95 11.20
C ILE A 18 8.65 19.10 10.37
N SER A 19 9.33 19.71 9.40
CA SER A 19 10.30 19.01 8.56
C SER A 19 11.50 18.52 9.37
N LEU A 20 12.05 19.37 10.23
CA LEU A 20 13.17 19.02 11.12
C LEU A 20 12.76 17.89 12.09
N LEU A 21 11.61 18.01 12.74
CA LEU A 21 11.09 16.97 13.63
C LEU A 21 10.90 15.65 12.89
N THR A 22 10.37 15.69 11.67
CA THR A 22 10.19 14.49 10.83
C THR A 22 11.53 13.84 10.49
N ILE A 23 12.54 14.64 10.10
CA ILE A 23 13.89 14.15 9.80
C ILE A 23 14.52 13.50 11.04
N VAL A 24 14.47 14.19 12.19
CA VAL A 24 15.02 13.68 13.46
C VAL A 24 14.34 12.38 13.87
N LEU A 25 13.00 12.33 13.82
CA LEU A 25 12.24 11.12 14.15
C LEU A 25 12.57 9.95 13.20
N THR A 26 12.62 10.22 11.89
CA THR A 26 12.93 9.20 10.88
C THR A 26 14.35 8.67 11.05
N ALA A 27 15.32 9.55 11.36
CA ALA A 27 16.69 9.14 11.67
C ALA A 27 16.72 8.31 12.96
N ALA A 28 16.01 8.73 14.01
CA ALA A 28 15.98 8.00 15.27
C ALA A 28 15.41 6.58 15.12
N ILE A 29 14.37 6.41 14.29
CA ILE A 29 13.83 5.09 13.92
C ILE A 29 14.85 4.31 13.05
N SER A 30 15.44 4.95 12.04
CA SER A 30 16.39 4.34 11.08
C SER A 30 17.75 3.96 11.68
N PHE A 31 18.10 4.50 12.84
CA PHE A 31 19.30 4.10 13.58
C PHE A 31 18.97 3.29 14.83
N ASN A 32 17.70 2.91 15.01
CA ASN A 32 17.22 2.15 16.16
C ASN A 32 17.71 2.77 17.49
N LEU A 33 17.63 4.10 17.61
CA LEU A 33 18.19 4.82 18.77
C LEU A 33 17.49 4.47 20.10
N SER A 34 16.26 3.97 20.04
CA SER A 34 15.52 3.49 21.20
C SER A 34 14.50 2.42 20.82
N PRO A 35 14.36 1.33 21.61
CA PRO A 35 13.33 0.31 21.37
C PRO A 35 11.91 0.86 21.50
N TYR A 36 11.70 1.90 22.32
CA TYR A 36 10.40 2.54 22.49
C TYR A 36 9.86 3.20 21.22
N LEU A 37 10.73 3.51 20.25
CA LEU A 37 10.33 4.01 18.94
C LEU A 37 9.74 2.91 18.02
N ARG A 38 9.89 1.63 18.40
CA ARG A 38 9.39 0.45 17.65
C ARG A 38 8.15 -0.19 18.29
N GLY A 39 7.65 0.38 19.38
CA GLY A 39 6.50 -0.14 20.12
C GLY A 39 6.87 -0.98 21.36
N PRO A 40 5.86 -1.47 22.10
CA PRO A 40 6.05 -2.36 23.24
C PRO A 40 6.62 -3.71 22.79
N ASP A 41 7.26 -4.45 23.70
CA ASP A 41 8.01 -5.69 23.40
C ASP A 41 7.21 -6.70 22.55
N GLU A 42 5.92 -6.84 22.82
CA GLU A 42 4.99 -7.73 22.09
C GLU A 42 4.78 -7.34 20.62
N TRP A 43 5.02 -6.07 20.28
CA TRP A 43 4.81 -5.48 18.95
C TRP A 43 6.08 -4.87 18.37
N GLN A 44 7.24 -5.14 18.97
CA GLN A 44 8.51 -4.61 18.47
C GLN A 44 8.83 -5.22 17.12
N TRP A 45 8.86 -4.37 16.11
CA TRP A 45 9.23 -4.77 14.76
C TRP A 45 10.71 -5.17 14.76
N PRO A 46 11.06 -6.38 14.28
CA PRO A 46 12.45 -6.79 14.21
C PRO A 46 13.19 -5.84 13.27
N TYR A 47 14.39 -5.42 13.69
CA TYR A 47 15.25 -4.62 12.82
C TYR A 47 15.83 -5.52 11.74
N ALA A 48 15.13 -5.62 10.62
CA ALA A 48 15.63 -6.37 9.48
C ALA A 48 16.78 -5.60 8.84
N VAL A 49 17.92 -6.28 8.66
CA VAL A 49 19.00 -5.75 7.81
C VAL A 49 18.38 -5.54 6.44
N LEU A 50 18.41 -4.29 5.97
CA LEU A 50 18.01 -3.95 4.61
C LEU A 50 18.76 -4.89 3.66
N GLY A 51 18.07 -5.41 2.65
CA GLY A 51 18.68 -6.31 1.67
C GLY A 51 19.87 -5.67 0.94
N GLU A 52 20.28 -6.24 -0.18
CA GLU A 52 21.41 -5.73 -0.96
C GLU A 52 21.29 -4.21 -1.21
N PRO A 53 22.28 -3.37 -0.84
CA PRO A 53 22.18 -1.91 -0.95
C PRO A 53 21.80 -1.41 -2.35
N GLN A 54 22.19 -2.14 -3.39
CA GLN A 54 21.82 -1.88 -4.79
C GLN A 54 20.31 -1.87 -5.04
N ARG A 55 19.52 -2.63 -4.27
CA ARG A 55 18.06 -2.65 -4.40
C ARG A 55 17.40 -1.38 -3.89
N MET A 56 18.13 -0.53 -3.16
CA MET A 56 17.65 0.79 -2.71
C MET A 56 17.69 1.86 -3.80
N ILE A 57 18.44 1.63 -4.88
CA ILE A 57 18.60 2.61 -5.95
C ILE A 57 17.23 2.98 -6.54
N LEU A 58 16.38 1.99 -6.80
CA LEU A 58 15.06 2.23 -7.39
C LEU A 58 14.11 3.02 -6.46
N PRO A 59 13.92 2.65 -5.17
CA PRO A 59 13.21 3.49 -4.21
C PRO A 59 13.74 4.92 -4.10
N ILE A 60 15.08 5.10 -4.07
CA ILE A 60 15.71 6.42 -3.94
C ILE A 60 15.42 7.28 -5.18
N ILE A 61 15.59 6.73 -6.38
CA ILE A 61 15.27 7.43 -7.64
C ILE A 61 13.79 7.83 -7.63
N TRP A 62 12.90 6.91 -7.27
CA TRP A 62 11.47 7.18 -7.28
C TRP A 62 11.06 8.23 -6.24
N LEU A 63 11.66 8.21 -5.06
CA LEU A 63 11.48 9.26 -4.05
C LEU A 63 11.92 10.63 -4.58
N GLY A 64 13.09 10.70 -5.25
CA GLY A 64 13.58 11.92 -5.87
C GLY A 64 12.63 12.46 -6.95
N VAL A 65 12.13 11.59 -7.83
CA VAL A 65 11.13 11.93 -8.85
C VAL A 65 9.84 12.41 -8.20
N HIS A 66 9.35 11.72 -7.16
CA HIS A 66 8.11 12.07 -6.48
C HIS A 66 8.19 13.45 -5.80
N ILE A 67 9.30 13.74 -5.12
CA ILE A 67 9.57 15.06 -4.52
C ILE A 67 9.66 16.14 -5.60
N GLY A 68 10.44 15.89 -6.65
CA GLY A 68 10.63 16.84 -7.75
C GLY A 68 9.33 17.20 -8.44
N LEU A 69 8.52 16.18 -8.78
CA LEU A 69 7.19 16.37 -9.35
C LEU A 69 6.25 17.06 -8.37
N GLY A 70 6.25 16.70 -7.09
CA GLY A 70 5.44 17.37 -6.06
C GLY A 70 5.75 18.86 -5.96
N VAL A 71 7.03 19.24 -5.89
CA VAL A 71 7.47 20.65 -5.84
C VAL A 71 7.06 21.39 -7.12
N TRP A 72 7.30 20.78 -8.29
CA TRP A 72 6.88 21.35 -9.57
C TRP A 72 5.35 21.54 -9.64
N TRP A 73 4.59 20.56 -9.17
CA TRP A 73 3.13 20.59 -9.18
C TRP A 73 2.59 21.65 -8.25
N VAL A 74 3.12 21.81 -7.04
CA VAL A 74 2.73 22.89 -6.11
C VAL A 74 2.98 24.26 -6.76
N ARG A 75 4.17 24.47 -7.32
CA ARG A 75 4.52 25.73 -7.99
C ARG A 75 3.57 26.04 -9.14
N THR A 76 3.15 25.03 -9.89
CA THR A 76 2.33 25.25 -11.09
C THR A 76 0.81 25.20 -10.84
N LEU A 77 0.33 24.47 -9.83
CA LEU A 77 -1.08 24.47 -9.40
C LEU A 77 -1.50 25.81 -8.82
N MET A 78 -0.60 26.48 -8.09
CA MET A 78 -0.86 27.83 -7.57
C MET A 78 -1.15 28.82 -8.69
N ALA A 79 -0.67 28.58 -9.92
CA ALA A 79 -0.96 29.43 -11.07
C ALA A 79 -2.33 29.16 -11.72
N ARG A 80 -2.82 27.90 -11.76
CA ARG A 80 -4.08 27.50 -12.41
C ARG A 80 -4.70 26.24 -11.76
N PRO A 81 -5.44 26.36 -10.64
CA PRO A 81 -5.85 25.21 -9.83
C PRO A 81 -6.89 24.30 -10.52
N GLN A 82 -7.97 24.85 -11.09
CA GLN A 82 -9.11 24.04 -11.57
C GLN A 82 -8.79 23.05 -12.70
N LYS A 83 -7.86 23.37 -13.61
CA LYS A 83 -7.53 22.50 -14.76
C LYS A 83 -6.54 21.38 -14.44
N ARG A 84 -5.97 21.36 -13.23
CA ARG A 84 -4.81 20.51 -12.89
C ARG A 84 -5.05 19.60 -11.68
N VAL A 85 -6.21 19.71 -11.03
CA VAL A 85 -6.58 18.82 -9.91
C VAL A 85 -6.66 17.36 -10.36
N GLY A 86 -7.29 17.06 -11.50
CA GLY A 86 -7.40 15.69 -12.00
C GLY A 86 -6.04 15.04 -12.23
N GLY A 87 -5.09 15.76 -12.86
CA GLY A 87 -3.73 15.28 -13.05
C GLY A 87 -2.97 15.07 -11.74
N TYR A 88 -3.18 15.95 -10.75
CA TYR A 88 -2.62 15.77 -9.42
C TYR A 88 -3.16 14.53 -8.71
N LEU A 89 -4.48 14.30 -8.74
CA LEU A 89 -5.09 13.11 -8.13
C LEU A 89 -4.61 11.82 -8.81
N TRP A 90 -4.49 11.82 -10.14
CA TRP A 90 -3.89 10.72 -10.89
C TRP A 90 -2.44 10.47 -10.50
N PHE A 91 -1.64 11.52 -10.39
CA PHE A 91 -0.26 11.42 -9.93
C PHE A 91 -0.17 10.85 -8.51
N MET A 92 -1.02 11.30 -7.59
CA MET A 92 -1.07 10.78 -6.21
C MET A 92 -1.43 9.29 -6.19
N TRP A 93 -2.44 8.89 -6.95
CA TRP A 93 -2.83 7.48 -7.08
C TRP A 93 -1.69 6.62 -7.64
N LEU A 94 -1.08 7.04 -8.74
CA LEU A 94 0.03 6.33 -9.37
C LEU A 94 1.24 6.25 -8.44
N SER A 95 1.51 7.33 -7.71
CA SER A 95 2.62 7.39 -6.75
C SER A 95 2.43 6.40 -5.61
N ALA A 96 1.20 6.22 -5.09
CA ALA A 96 0.92 5.24 -4.05
C ALA A 96 1.23 3.81 -4.52
N VAL A 97 0.91 3.48 -5.77
CA VAL A 97 1.23 2.16 -6.36
C VAL A 97 2.74 2.00 -6.55
N LEU A 98 3.40 3.01 -7.14
CA LEU A 98 4.82 2.93 -7.46
C LEU A 98 5.70 2.93 -6.21
N ILE A 99 5.41 3.74 -5.20
CA ILE A 99 6.15 3.73 -3.92
C ILE A 99 6.02 2.36 -3.25
N GLN A 100 4.82 1.78 -3.20
CA GLN A 100 4.65 0.44 -2.62
C GLN A 100 5.42 -0.62 -3.42
N THR A 101 5.37 -0.56 -4.76
CA THR A 101 6.04 -1.51 -5.64
C THR A 101 7.56 -1.44 -5.49
N THR A 102 8.15 -0.23 -5.45
CA THR A 102 9.59 -0.06 -5.29
C THR A 102 10.07 -0.48 -3.89
N LEU A 103 9.28 -0.25 -2.85
CA LEU A 103 9.61 -0.74 -1.50
C LEU A 103 9.55 -2.27 -1.41
N LEU A 104 8.61 -2.92 -2.10
CA LEU A 104 8.56 -4.39 -2.16
C LEU A 104 9.81 -4.98 -2.84
N TYR A 105 10.35 -4.29 -3.85
CA TYR A 105 11.54 -4.75 -4.57
C TYR A 105 12.79 -4.92 -3.67
N VAL A 106 12.85 -4.22 -2.54
CA VAL A 106 14.00 -4.22 -1.63
C VAL A 106 14.31 -5.62 -1.10
N THR A 107 13.30 -6.39 -0.69
CA THR A 107 13.50 -7.61 0.11
C THR A 107 13.31 -8.90 -0.68
N THR A 108 12.39 -8.94 -1.63
CA THR A 108 11.99 -10.17 -2.33
C THR A 108 11.36 -9.78 -3.68
N PRO A 109 11.39 -10.64 -4.71
CA PRO A 109 10.69 -10.35 -5.97
C PRO A 109 9.26 -9.86 -5.74
N VAL A 110 8.90 -8.74 -6.38
CA VAL A 110 7.64 -8.03 -6.12
C VAL A 110 6.43 -8.94 -6.33
N ILE A 111 6.41 -9.72 -7.41
CA ILE A 111 5.30 -10.63 -7.73
C ILE A 111 5.13 -11.69 -6.65
N GLN A 112 6.22 -12.25 -6.11
CA GLN A 112 6.17 -13.23 -5.04
C GLN A 112 5.52 -12.65 -3.78
N GLN A 113 5.89 -11.42 -3.38
CA GLN A 113 5.28 -10.79 -2.22
C GLN A 113 3.80 -10.45 -2.43
N LEU A 114 3.45 -9.92 -3.61
CA LEU A 114 2.07 -9.59 -3.94
C LEU A 114 1.21 -10.86 -3.99
N TYR A 115 1.74 -11.93 -4.57
CA TYR A 115 1.10 -13.24 -4.61
C TYR A 115 0.87 -13.77 -3.19
N PHE A 116 1.93 -13.89 -2.39
CA PHE A 116 1.85 -14.38 -1.02
C PHE A 116 0.85 -13.59 -0.18
N ARG A 117 0.91 -12.24 -0.19
CA ARG A 117 -0.04 -11.38 0.56
C ARG A 117 -1.47 -11.49 0.06
N THR A 118 -1.68 -11.94 -1.17
CA THR A 118 -3.02 -12.13 -1.73
C THR A 118 -3.58 -13.49 -1.34
N VAL A 119 -2.82 -14.57 -1.54
CA VAL A 119 -3.34 -15.94 -1.43
C VAL A 119 -3.09 -16.62 -0.09
N SER A 120 -2.11 -16.14 0.70
CA SER A 120 -1.76 -16.75 1.98
C SER A 120 -2.88 -16.53 3.01
N VAL A 121 -3.33 -17.63 3.60
CA VAL A 121 -4.31 -17.63 4.69
C VAL A 121 -3.75 -16.89 5.91
N GLY A 122 -2.47 -17.08 6.20
CA GLY A 122 -1.79 -16.47 7.34
C GLY A 122 -1.53 -14.98 7.16
N ALA A 123 -1.27 -14.52 5.93
CA ALA A 123 -0.98 -13.10 5.67
C ALA A 123 -2.24 -12.24 5.53
N ASN A 124 -3.31 -12.78 4.94
CA ASN A 124 -4.52 -12.00 4.65
C ASN A 124 -5.80 -12.85 4.64
N GLY A 125 -5.81 -14.03 4.04
CA GLY A 125 -6.94 -14.98 4.05
C GLY A 125 -8.24 -14.54 3.36
N VAL A 126 -8.36 -13.28 2.94
CA VAL A 126 -9.58 -12.75 2.29
C VAL A 126 -9.81 -13.41 0.92
N PHE A 127 -8.76 -13.66 0.15
CA PHE A 127 -8.84 -14.42 -1.11
C PHE A 127 -9.37 -15.84 -0.86
N SER A 128 -8.89 -16.51 0.19
CA SER A 128 -9.30 -17.88 0.52
C SER A 128 -10.80 -17.96 0.83
N VAL A 129 -11.36 -16.95 1.52
CA VAL A 129 -12.82 -16.86 1.72
C VAL A 129 -13.53 -16.51 0.41
N GLY A 130 -13.08 -15.50 -0.33
CA GLY A 130 -13.74 -15.09 -1.59
C GLY A 130 -13.77 -16.20 -2.65
N SER A 131 -12.73 -17.03 -2.69
CA SER A 131 -12.59 -18.13 -3.64
C SER A 131 -13.45 -19.36 -3.33
N THR A 132 -14.07 -19.46 -2.15
CA THR A 132 -15.00 -20.54 -1.79
C THR A 132 -16.47 -20.15 -1.92
N ILE A 133 -16.76 -18.86 -2.14
CA ILE A 133 -18.14 -18.38 -2.34
C ILE A 133 -18.75 -19.03 -3.58
N THR A 134 -19.88 -19.70 -3.41
CA THR A 134 -20.66 -20.30 -4.50
C THR A 134 -21.86 -19.43 -4.88
N ASN A 135 -22.64 -19.00 -3.88
CA ASN A 135 -23.77 -18.08 -4.02
C ASN A 135 -23.51 -16.77 -3.27
N PRO A 136 -23.33 -15.63 -3.99
CA PRO A 136 -23.04 -14.35 -3.36
C PRO A 136 -24.20 -13.81 -2.53
N HIS A 137 -25.45 -14.09 -2.92
CA HIS A 137 -26.62 -13.64 -2.17
C HIS A 137 -26.70 -14.32 -0.80
N ASP A 138 -26.56 -15.65 -0.78
CA ASP A 138 -26.62 -16.42 0.46
C ASP A 138 -25.43 -16.09 1.37
N PHE A 139 -24.23 -15.93 0.79
CA PHE A 139 -23.05 -15.48 1.50
C PHE A 139 -23.26 -14.13 2.21
N LEU A 140 -23.84 -13.15 1.53
CA LEU A 140 -24.11 -11.83 2.13
C LEU A 140 -25.18 -11.91 3.22
N ARG A 141 -26.22 -12.72 3.00
CA ARG A 141 -27.29 -12.91 3.98
C ARG A 141 -26.81 -13.59 5.27
N GLN A 142 -25.88 -14.54 5.13
CA GLN A 142 -25.33 -15.34 6.24
C GLN A 142 -23.99 -14.81 6.75
N TYR A 143 -23.55 -13.64 6.27
CA TYR A 143 -22.21 -13.13 6.59
C TYR A 143 -21.98 -12.97 8.10
N PRO A 144 -22.92 -12.44 8.90
CA PRO A 144 -22.72 -12.32 10.35
C PRO A 144 -22.45 -13.66 11.04
N GLU A 145 -23.10 -14.75 10.59
CA GLU A 145 -22.91 -16.10 11.14
C GLU A 145 -21.63 -16.76 10.61
N LEU A 146 -21.26 -16.51 9.35
CA LEU A 146 -20.05 -17.08 8.75
C LEU A 146 -18.77 -16.38 9.23
N MET A 147 -18.82 -15.07 9.48
CA MET A 147 -17.65 -14.25 9.80
C MET A 147 -16.78 -14.82 10.93
N PRO A 148 -17.31 -15.27 12.08
CA PRO A 148 -16.50 -15.86 13.16
C PRO A 148 -15.77 -17.15 12.77
N THR A 149 -16.18 -17.83 11.69
CA THR A 149 -15.58 -19.09 11.24
C THR A 149 -14.40 -18.90 10.27
N PHE A 150 -14.21 -17.68 9.76
CA PHE A 150 -13.13 -17.38 8.83
C PHE A 150 -11.75 -17.30 9.52
N PRO A 151 -10.65 -17.27 8.77
CA PRO A 151 -9.34 -16.90 9.32
C PRO A 151 -9.39 -15.54 10.04
N ILE A 152 -8.41 -15.28 10.92
CA ILE A 152 -8.42 -14.12 11.83
C ILE A 152 -8.50 -12.76 11.11
N HIS A 153 -7.94 -12.66 9.90
CA HIS A 153 -7.92 -11.42 9.13
C HIS A 153 -9.30 -11.12 8.50
N PRO A 154 -9.94 -12.02 7.72
CA PRO A 154 -11.29 -11.84 7.20
C PRO A 154 -12.34 -11.47 8.25
N GLN A 155 -12.21 -11.97 9.49
CA GLN A 155 -13.11 -11.66 10.60
C GLN A 155 -13.23 -10.15 10.90
N ARG A 156 -12.26 -9.34 10.49
CA ARG A 156 -12.16 -7.90 10.81
C ARG A 156 -12.64 -6.99 9.69
N TYR A 157 -13.10 -7.55 8.57
CA TYR A 157 -13.52 -6.77 7.41
C TYR A 157 -15.00 -7.00 7.08
N PRO A 158 -15.69 -6.00 6.50
CA PRO A 158 -16.99 -6.23 5.85
C PRO A 158 -16.84 -7.14 4.61
N PRO A 159 -17.92 -7.77 4.11
CA PRO A 159 -17.88 -8.78 3.05
C PRO A 159 -17.34 -8.27 1.70
N GLY A 160 -17.24 -6.95 1.51
CA GLY A 160 -16.91 -6.33 0.22
C GLY A 160 -15.60 -6.81 -0.39
N LEU A 161 -14.55 -7.04 0.41
CA LEU A 161 -13.28 -7.54 -0.11
C LEU A 161 -13.35 -9.00 -0.56
N MET A 162 -14.06 -9.86 0.18
CA MET A 162 -14.28 -11.26 -0.22
C MET A 162 -15.11 -11.31 -1.50
N MET A 163 -16.11 -10.44 -1.61
CA MET A 163 -16.94 -10.28 -2.81
C MET A 163 -16.13 -9.81 -4.03
N LEU A 164 -15.15 -8.93 -3.83
CA LEU A 164 -14.21 -8.53 -4.88
C LEU A 164 -13.43 -9.74 -5.41
N PHE A 165 -12.88 -10.58 -4.52
CA PHE A 165 -12.16 -11.80 -4.92
C PHE A 165 -13.07 -12.83 -5.58
N TYR A 166 -14.31 -13.01 -5.11
CA TYR A 166 -15.32 -13.81 -5.80
C TYR A 166 -15.54 -13.30 -7.22
N GLY A 167 -15.77 -11.98 -7.39
CA GLY A 167 -15.99 -11.36 -8.70
C GLY A 167 -14.80 -11.56 -9.64
N MET A 168 -13.58 -11.35 -9.15
CA MET A 168 -12.36 -11.61 -9.94
C MET A 168 -12.23 -13.07 -10.35
N ARG A 169 -12.56 -14.02 -9.46
CA ARG A 169 -12.60 -15.45 -9.81
C ARG A 169 -13.61 -15.73 -10.91
N GLN A 170 -14.81 -15.14 -10.85
CA GLN A 170 -15.83 -15.30 -11.91
C GLN A 170 -15.34 -14.75 -13.25
N LEU A 171 -14.70 -13.58 -13.27
CA LEU A 171 -14.11 -13.02 -14.48
C LEU A 171 -13.05 -13.95 -15.08
N MET A 172 -12.18 -14.53 -14.24
CA MET A 172 -11.15 -15.47 -14.71
C MET A 172 -11.75 -16.80 -15.22
N HIS A 173 -12.84 -17.28 -14.63
CA HIS A 173 -13.57 -18.45 -15.14
C HIS A 173 -14.12 -18.23 -16.55
N GLN A 174 -14.52 -17.00 -16.89
CA GLN A 174 -14.97 -16.65 -18.23
C GLN A 174 -13.82 -16.56 -19.25
N MET A 175 -12.56 -16.51 -18.79
CA MET A 175 -11.37 -16.40 -19.62
C MET A 175 -10.38 -17.54 -19.32
N PRO A 176 -10.77 -18.81 -19.57
CA PRO A 176 -10.00 -19.98 -19.12
C PRO A 176 -8.57 -20.04 -19.68
N ASN A 177 -8.36 -19.57 -20.91
CA ASN A 177 -7.01 -19.52 -21.51
C ASN A 177 -6.10 -18.55 -20.76
N VAL A 178 -6.60 -17.35 -20.45
CA VAL A 178 -5.86 -16.33 -19.67
C VAL A 178 -5.59 -16.84 -18.26
N ALA A 179 -6.62 -17.40 -17.61
CA ALA A 179 -6.49 -17.96 -16.28
C ALA A 179 -5.47 -19.10 -16.24
N HIS A 180 -5.45 -19.99 -17.24
CA HIS A 180 -4.49 -21.09 -17.31
C HIS A 180 -3.05 -20.58 -17.50
N SER A 181 -2.81 -19.65 -18.42
CA SER A 181 -1.48 -19.07 -18.62
C SER A 181 -0.95 -18.37 -17.37
N ILE A 182 -1.78 -17.56 -16.70
CA ILE A 182 -1.40 -16.90 -15.45
C ILE A 182 -1.16 -17.94 -14.34
N ALA A 183 -2.02 -18.95 -14.23
CA ALA A 183 -1.90 -19.98 -13.21
C ALA A 183 -0.60 -20.79 -13.36
N GLN A 184 -0.16 -21.08 -14.59
CA GLN A 184 1.10 -21.79 -14.84
C GLN A 184 2.31 -21.04 -14.23
N GLU A 185 2.39 -19.73 -14.46
CA GLU A 185 3.45 -18.88 -13.89
C GLU A 185 3.36 -18.79 -12.36
N LEU A 186 2.16 -18.55 -11.84
CA LEU A 186 1.94 -18.35 -10.40
C LEU A 186 2.06 -19.64 -9.58
N ARG A 187 1.86 -20.82 -10.18
CA ARG A 187 1.95 -22.12 -9.48
C ARG A 187 3.33 -22.37 -8.89
N LEU A 188 4.37 -21.84 -9.52
CA LEU A 188 5.75 -21.91 -9.02
C LEU A 188 5.91 -21.16 -7.68
N LEU A 189 5.09 -20.14 -7.44
CA LEU A 189 5.09 -19.34 -6.21
C LEU A 189 4.22 -19.96 -5.10
N GLN A 190 3.47 -21.02 -5.41
CA GLN A 190 2.51 -21.65 -4.50
C GLN A 190 3.15 -22.72 -3.61
N CYS A 191 4.34 -23.21 -3.99
CA CYS A 191 5.08 -24.25 -3.29
C CYS A 191 6.21 -23.71 -2.39
N THR A 192 6.28 -22.39 -2.18
CA THR A 192 7.34 -21.74 -1.37
C THR A 192 6.94 -21.49 0.09
N ASP A 193 5.80 -22.06 0.52
CA ASP A 193 5.30 -22.01 1.89
C ASP A 193 5.57 -23.34 2.62
#